data_AF-A0A396ADV0-F1
#
_entry.id   AF-A0A396ADV0-F1
#
_cell.length_a   1.000
_cell.length_b   1.000
_cell.length_c   1.000
_cell.angle_alpha   90.00
_cell.angle_beta   90.00
_cell.angle_gamma   90.00
#
_symmetry.space_group_name_H-M   'P 1'
#
loop_
_entity.id
_entity.type
_entity.pdbx_description
1 polymer ?
#
loop_
_entity_poly.entity_id
_entity_poly.type
_entity_poly.pdbx_seq_one_letter_code
_entity_poly.pdbx_strand_id
1 'polypeptide(L)' 'MKDTAAFTALVESERDVTVTKNGYEAMHCISSDQYRLMQDEIAKAKLLSRMMLAEDEISQGDYSDYDSFATSIRDKYDL' A
#
# COMPACT_ATOMS: atom_id res chain seq x y z
N MET A 1 -3.83 24.34 -19.89
CA MET A 1 -5.28 24.45 -19.64
C MET A 1 -5.47 25.37 -18.44
N LYS A 2 -6.28 26.43 -18.52
CA LYS A 2 -6.49 27.39 -17.42
C LYS A 2 -7.78 27.15 -16.64
N ASP A 3 -8.53 26.11 -16.99
CA ASP A 3 -9.80 25.73 -16.37
C ASP A 3 -9.61 24.43 -15.59
N THR A 4 -9.58 24.55 -14.26
CA THR A 4 -9.41 23.42 -13.35
C THR A 4 -10.64 22.52 -13.33
N ALA A 5 -11.84 23.06 -13.47
CA ALA A 5 -13.06 22.25 -13.41
C ALA A 5 -13.19 21.35 -14.64
N ALA A 6 -12.90 21.89 -15.82
CA ALA A 6 -12.86 21.10 -17.05
C ALA A 6 -11.77 20.03 -17.00
N PHE A 7 -10.61 20.33 -16.40
CA PHE A 7 -9.54 19.36 -16.22
C PHE A 7 -9.95 18.23 -15.25
N THR A 8 -10.55 18.57 -14.11
CA THR A 8 -11.05 17.55 -13.17
C THR A 8 -12.08 16.65 -13.82
N ALA A 9 -13.03 17.21 -14.58
CA ALA A 9 -14.02 16.41 -15.30
C ALA A 9 -13.37 15.44 -16.30
N LEU A 10 -12.33 15.89 -17.02
CA LEU A 10 -11.54 15.05 -17.92
C LEU A 10 -10.86 13.90 -17.17
N VAL A 11 -10.21 14.18 -16.03
CA VAL A 11 -9.52 13.15 -15.22
C VAL A 11 -10.50 12.15 -14.60
N GLU A 12 -11.71 12.57 -14.28
CA GLU A 12 -12.75 11.67 -13.77
C GLU A 12 -13.38 10.80 -14.88
N SER A 13 -13.41 11.27 -16.13
CA SER A 13 -13.95 10.50 -17.27
C SER A 13 -12.92 9.61 -17.98
N GLU A 14 -11.67 10.06 -18.05
CA GLU A 14 -10.60 9.37 -18.78
C GLU A 14 -9.75 8.52 -17.84
N ARG A 15 -9.23 7.40 -18.35
CA ARG A 15 -8.43 6.47 -17.55
C ARG A 15 -6.95 6.84 -17.45
N ASP A 16 -6.42 7.53 -18.46
CA ASP A 16 -5.00 7.87 -18.56
C ASP A 16 -4.84 9.34 -18.96
N VAL A 17 -4.57 10.20 -17.98
CA VAL A 17 -4.26 11.61 -18.23
C VAL A 17 -2.83 11.88 -17.80
N THR A 18 -1.95 12.18 -18.76
CA THR A 18 -0.57 12.58 -18.45
C THR A 18 -0.38 14.06 -18.77
N VAL A 19 -0.07 14.84 -17.74
CA VAL A 19 0.25 16.27 -17.87
C VAL A 19 1.75 16.43 -17.89
N THR A 20 2.28 17.13 -18.91
CA THR A 20 3.70 17.46 -18.95
C THR A 20 3.95 18.95 -18.72
N LYS A 21 4.99 19.27 -17.94
CA LYS A 21 5.49 20.63 -17.79
C LYS A 21 6.68 20.82 -18.70
N ASN A 22 6.49 21.63 -19.74
CA ASN A 22 7.50 21.94 -20.77
C ASN A 22 8.10 20.69 -21.46
N GLY A 23 7.40 19.55 -21.44
CA GLY A 23 7.86 18.29 -22.04
C GLY A 23 8.88 17.49 -21.22
N TYR A 24 9.21 17.89 -19.99
CA TYR A 24 10.24 17.22 -19.17
C TYR A 24 9.67 16.52 -17.93
N GLU A 25 8.86 17.22 -17.14
CA GLU A 25 8.21 16.63 -15.97
C GLU A 25 6.85 16.09 -16.38
N ALA A 26 6.51 14.87 -15.98
CA ALA A 26 5.22 14.24 -16.22
C ALA A 26 4.48 13.97 -14.91
N MET A 27 3.18 14.25 -14.89
CA MET A 27 2.26 13.89 -13.82
C MET A 27 1.17 13.00 -14.40
N HIS A 28 0.98 11.82 -13.82
CA HIS A 28 -0.13 10.94 -14.15
C HIS A 28 -1.31 11.26 -13.23
N CYS A 29 -2.39 11.74 -13.83
CA CYS A 29 -3.61 12.10 -13.15
C CYS A 29 -4.61 10.95 -13.36
N ILE A 30 -5.19 10.52 -12.25
CA ILE A 30 -6.22 9.49 -12.20
C ILE A 30 -7.41 10.01 -11.39
N SER A 31 -8.58 9.42 -11.61
CA SER A 31 -9.77 9.77 -10.85
C SER A 31 -9.60 9.45 -9.36
N SER A 32 -10.37 10.15 -8.54
CA SER A 32 -10.34 9.94 -7.08
C SER A 32 -10.70 8.50 -6.71
N ASP A 33 -11.66 7.90 -7.43
CA ASP A 33 -12.08 6.52 -7.20
C ASP A 33 -11.02 5.51 -7.65
N GLN A 34 -10.35 5.74 -8.78
CA GLN A 34 -9.23 4.89 -9.20
C GLN A 34 -8.08 4.93 -8.19
N TYR A 35 -7.76 6.11 -7.68
CA TYR A 35 -6.73 6.26 -6.64
C TYR A 35 -7.10 5.47 -5.37
N ARG A 36 -8.35 5.57 -4.90
CA ARG A 36 -8.83 4.79 -3.75
C ARG A 36 -8.74 3.29 -3.97
N LEU A 37 -9.19 2.80 -5.14
CA LEU A 37 -9.09 1.38 -5.49
C LEU A 37 -7.64 0.90 -5.50
N MET A 38 -6.72 1.69 -6.06
CA MET A 38 -5.30 1.36 -6.03
C MET A 38 -4.75 1.30 -4.61
N GLN A 39 -5.12 2.24 -3.73
CA GLN A 39 -4.73 2.21 -2.33
C GLN A 39 -5.23 0.96 -1.60
N ASP A 40 -6.50 0.59 -1.83
CA ASP A 40 -7.09 -0.61 -1.24
C ASP A 40 -6.41 -1.89 -1.73
N GLU A 41 -6.10 -2.00 -3.03
CA GLU A 41 -5.38 -3.15 -3.57
C GLU A 41 -3.96 -3.26 -3.02
N ILE A 42 -3.25 -2.13 -2.86
CA ILE A 42 -1.94 -2.11 -2.20
C ILE A 42 -2.05 -2.58 -0.74
N ALA A 43 -3.08 -2.13 -0.02
CA ALA A 43 -3.29 -2.53 1.37
C ALA A 43 -3.59 -4.04 1.49
N LYS A 44 -4.46 -4.58 0.62
CA LYS A 44 -4.76 -6.01 0.54
C LYS A 44 -3.53 -6.83 0.19
N ALA A 45 -2.74 -6.41 -0.79
CA ALA A 45 -1.52 -7.11 -1.19
C ALA A 45 -0.50 -7.18 -0.04
N LYS A 46 -0.33 -6.09 0.72
CA LYS A 46 0.52 -6.08 1.92
C LYS A 46 0.01 -7.05 2.99
N LEU A 47 -1.30 -7.05 3.24
CA LEU A 47 -1.92 -7.94 4.22
C LEU A 47 -1.74 -9.40 3.82
N LEU A 48 -2.03 -9.74 2.56
CA LEU A 48 -1.86 -11.08 2.02
C LEU A 48 -0.42 -11.55 2.12
N SER A 49 0.56 -10.70 1.76
CA SER A 49 1.98 -11.02 1.89
C SER A 49 2.38 -11.37 3.33
N ARG A 50 1.82 -10.66 4.33
CA ARG A 50 2.06 -10.96 5.75
C ARG A 50 1.39 -12.24 6.21
N MET A 51 0.18 -12.51 5.73
CA MET A 51 -0.54 -13.76 6.03
C MET A 51 0.20 -14.97 5.46
N MET A 52 0.65 -14.90 4.21
CA MET A 52 1.42 -15.97 3.57
C MET A 52 2.74 -16.26 4.31
N LEU A 53 3.43 -15.22 4.77
CA LEU A 53 4.63 -15.38 5.60
C LEU A 53 4.30 -16.10 6.92
N ALA A 54 3.25 -15.67 7.60
CA ALA A 54 2.82 -16.29 8.85
C ALA A 54 2.37 -17.75 8.66
N GLU A 55 1.70 -18.07 7.55
CA GLU A 55 1.34 -19.45 7.20
C GLU A 55 2.58 -20.33 6.98
N ASP A 56 3.60 -19.81 6.30
CA ASP A 56 4.88 -20.50 6.11
C ASP A 56 5.61 -20.73 7.45
N GLU A 57 5.73 -19.69 8.28
CA GLU A 57 6.30 -19.76 9.64
C GLU A 57 5.59 -20.82 10.48
N ILE A 58 4.25 -20.83 10.50
CA ILE A 58 3.46 -21.84 11.21
C ILE A 58 3.74 -23.24 10.65
N SER A 59 3.80 -23.40 9.32
CA SER A 59 4.01 -24.70 8.68
C SER A 59 5.40 -25.29 9.00
N GLN A 60 6.40 -24.43 9.20
CA GLN A 60 7.77 -24.80 9.56
C GLN A 60 7.96 -24.95 11.07
N GLY A 61 6.95 -24.58 11.87
CA GLY A 61 7.06 -24.50 13.32
C GLY A 61 7.91 -23.32 13.82
N ASP A 62 8.17 -22.33 12.95
CA ASP A 62 8.91 -21.11 13.27
C ASP A 62 7.98 -20.07 13.92
N TYR A 63 7.42 -20.44 15.06
CA TYR A 63 6.64 -19.53 15.89
C TYR A 63 6.96 -19.77 17.36
N SER A 64 6.64 -18.80 18.21
CA SER A 64 6.76 -18.93 19.67
C SER A 64 5.42 -18.65 20.31
N ASP A 65 5.07 -19.42 21.33
CA ASP A 65 3.95 -19.08 22.19
C ASP A 65 4.24 -17.80 22.99
N TYR A 66 3.18 -17.22 23.53
CA TYR A 66 3.26 -15.94 24.23
C TYR A 66 4.21 -15.98 25.45
N ASP A 67 4.18 -17.05 26.25
CA ASP A 67 4.97 -17.12 27.48
C ASP A 67 6.46 -17.25 27.16
N SER A 68 6.81 -18.08 26.17
CA SER A 68 8.16 -18.21 25.64
C SER A 68 8.69 -16.88 25.09
N PHE A 69 7.88 -16.20 24.26
CA PHE A 69 8.24 -14.87 23.72
C PHE A 69 8.42 -13.83 24.83
N ALA A 70 7.45 -13.69 25.74
CA ALA A 70 7.47 -12.69 26.78
C ALA A 70 8.65 -12.89 27.75
N THR A 71 9.02 -14.14 28.04
CA THR A 71 10.23 -14.47 28.82
C THR A 71 11.47 -14.00 28.09
N SER A 72 11.63 -14.34 26.81
CA SER A 72 12.79 -13.93 26.01
C SER A 72 12.98 -12.40 25.91
N ILE A 73 11.88 -11.64 25.87
CA ILE A 73 11.93 -10.17 25.85
C ILE A 73 12.37 -9.63 27.22
N ARG A 74 11.84 -10.17 28.32
CA ARG A 74 12.26 -9.75 29.67
C ARG A 74 13.74 -10.04 29.90
N ASP A 75 14.18 -11.24 29.55
CA ASP A 75 15.59 -11.65 29.66
C ASP A 75 16.51 -10.77 28.81
N LYS A 76 16.07 -10.36 27.61
CA LYS A 76 16.87 -9.51 26.71
C LYS A 76 17.04 -8.08 27.22
N TYR A 77 16.07 -7.56 27.96
CA TYR A 77 16.02 -6.16 28.39
C TYR A 77 16.15 -5.98 29.92
N ASP A 78 16.48 -7.05 30.65
CA ASP A 78 16.61 -7.08 32.12
C ASP A 78 15.38 -6.49 32.85
N LEU A 79 14.16 -6.88 32.42
CA LEU A 79 12.88 -6.40 32.95
C LEU A 79 12.23 -7.35 33.98
#